data_AF-A0A6G0XRR6-F1
#
_entry.id   AF-A0A6G0XRR6-F1
#
_cell.length_a   1.000
_cell.length_b   1.000
_cell.length_c   1.000
_cell.angle_alpha   90.00
_cell.angle_beta   90.00
_cell.angle_gamma   90.00
#
_symmetry.space_group_name_H-M   'P 1'
#
loop_
_entity.id
_entity.type
_entity.pdbx_description
1 polymer ?
#
loop_
_entity_poly.entity_id
_entity_poly.type
_entity_poly.pdbx_seq_one_letter_code
_entity_poly.pdbx_strand_id
1 'polypeptide(L)'
;MSGNTDKVIKIVATKPLLIHARDRDGNTPLHHACVCGHDTITRHLLEHGADVDAVNNFGCTPLHKAALGGHMACVELLVENCANVLRKNQRGQYAADLAGWRMHTAVTRYLRDLGHRNKRGRAHTTLDLAAIMKIQTDEEGNTRLHYAASCNKVNAVLAIVQQDNAVVHANNRAGHTALHLAAIEGHYDIVTALVNAGANPCQLTPVRLLRVSRDYFGFNRKGLLRQIYLHVMYECATNSYDSVPEVAFAII
;
A
#
# COMPACT_ATOMS: atom_id res chain seq x y z
N MET A 1 26.53 10.42 12.58
CA MET A 1 25.05 10.41 12.74
C MET A 1 24.43 9.00 12.65
N SER A 2 25.16 7.94 12.25
CA SER A 2 24.63 6.57 12.09
C SER A 2 24.28 5.83 13.39
N GLY A 3 24.98 6.10 14.49
CA GLY A 3 24.84 5.32 15.73
C GLY A 3 23.49 5.44 16.47
N ASN A 4 22.66 6.43 16.16
CA ASN A 4 21.29 6.53 16.70
C ASN A 4 20.27 5.80 15.81
N THR A 5 20.46 5.83 14.49
CA THR A 5 19.61 5.14 13.51
C THR A 5 19.61 3.63 13.75
N ASP A 6 20.79 3.03 13.92
CA ASP A 6 20.94 1.59 14.14
C ASP A 6 20.29 1.14 15.46
N LYS A 7 20.35 1.98 16.50
CA LYS A 7 19.66 1.73 17.78
C LYS A 7 18.15 1.74 17.61
N VAL A 8 17.60 2.72 16.88
CA VAL A 8 16.16 2.81 16.64
C VAL A 8 15.66 1.61 15.83
N ILE A 9 16.37 1.25 14.77
CA ILE A 9 16.07 0.05 13.95
C ILE A 9 16.08 -1.21 14.81
N LYS A 10 17.10 -1.41 15.64
CA LYS A 10 17.20 -2.56 16.54
C LYS A 10 16.08 -2.62 17.59
N ILE A 11 15.66 -1.46 18.10
CA ILE A 11 14.53 -1.36 19.04
C ILE A 11 13.21 -1.74 18.35
N VAL A 12 12.98 -1.25 17.13
CA VAL A 12 11.78 -1.59 16.36
C VAL A 12 11.73 -3.08 16.04
N ALA A 13 12.86 -3.68 15.66
CA ALA A 13 12.95 -5.12 15.40
C ALA A 13 12.67 -5.99 16.64
N THR A 14 13.06 -5.52 17.83
CA THR A 14 12.84 -6.26 19.09
C THR A 14 11.45 -6.01 19.71
N LYS A 15 10.75 -4.96 19.28
CA LYS A 15 9.42 -4.57 19.78
C LYS A 15 8.53 -4.14 18.61
N PRO A 16 8.03 -5.10 17.81
CA PRO A 16 7.26 -4.81 16.59
C PRO A 16 6.00 -3.98 16.85
N LEU A 17 5.39 -4.07 18.04
CA LEU A 17 4.22 -3.25 18.41
C LEU A 17 4.52 -1.74 18.44
N LEU A 18 5.79 -1.32 18.51
CA LEU A 18 6.14 0.10 18.54
C LEU A 18 5.90 0.80 17.20
N ILE A 19 5.85 0.08 16.07
CA ILE A 19 5.64 0.69 14.74
C ILE A 19 4.33 1.48 14.64
N HIS A 20 3.31 1.07 15.41
CA HIS A 20 1.99 1.69 15.46
C HIS A 20 1.75 2.52 16.72
N ALA A 21 2.75 2.63 17.61
CA ALA A 21 2.62 3.41 18.83
C ALA A 21 2.28 4.86 18.51
N ARG A 22 1.44 5.48 19.32
CA ARG A 22 1.04 6.89 19.18
C ARG A 22 1.46 7.68 20.41
N ASP A 23 2.05 8.84 20.19
CA ASP A 23 2.30 9.81 21.26
C ASP A 23 1.04 10.60 21.62
N ARG A 24 1.17 11.59 22.52
CA ARG A 24 0.05 12.42 22.99
C ARG A 24 -0.63 13.22 21.87
N ASP A 25 0.11 13.51 20.80
CA ASP A 25 -0.39 14.24 19.62
C ASP A 25 -0.90 13.28 18.54
N GLY A 26 -0.89 11.97 18.80
CA GLY A 26 -1.29 10.94 17.85
C GLY A 26 -0.24 10.65 16.78
N ASN A 27 0.98 11.17 16.88
CA ASN A 27 2.04 10.89 15.92
C ASN A 27 2.57 9.47 16.12
N THR A 28 2.79 8.78 15.01
CA THR A 28 3.47 7.47 14.97
C THR A 28 4.98 7.64 14.79
N PRO A 29 5.81 6.60 15.00
CA PRO A 29 7.23 6.66 14.64
C PRO A 29 7.47 7.13 13.20
N LEU A 30 6.59 6.76 12.27
CA LEU A 30 6.68 7.18 10.87
C LEU A 30 6.50 8.70 10.70
N HIS A 31 5.62 9.34 11.49
CA HIS A 31 5.50 10.80 11.49
C HIS A 31 6.80 11.48 11.94
N HIS A 32 7.42 10.96 13.01
CA HIS A 32 8.66 11.49 13.57
C HIS A 32 9.84 11.28 12.62
N ALA A 33 9.98 10.09 12.04
CA ALA A 33 11.01 9.83 11.03
C ALA A 33 10.87 10.78 9.83
N CYS A 34 9.64 11.02 9.37
CA CYS A 34 9.35 11.89 8.24
C CYS A 34 9.61 13.37 8.52
N VAL A 35 9.23 13.91 9.70
CA VAL A 35 9.46 15.33 10.03
C VAL A 35 10.93 15.65 10.28
N CYS A 36 11.72 14.66 10.71
CA CYS A 36 13.16 14.79 10.96
C CYS A 36 14.03 14.41 9.76
N GLY A 37 13.43 13.91 8.67
CA GLY A 37 14.13 13.53 7.45
C GLY A 37 14.97 12.26 7.57
N HIS A 38 14.60 11.35 8.46
CA HIS A 38 15.30 10.09 8.67
C HIS A 38 14.83 9.02 7.66
N ASP A 39 15.24 9.17 6.40
CA ASP A 39 14.85 8.31 5.28
C ASP A 39 15.13 6.81 5.52
N THR A 40 16.25 6.48 6.15
CA THR A 40 16.59 5.10 6.54
C THR A 40 15.60 4.50 7.53
N ILE A 41 15.16 5.27 8.53
CA ILE A 41 14.14 4.86 9.51
C ILE A 41 12.77 4.80 8.84
N THR A 42 12.44 5.79 8.00
CA THR A 42 11.19 5.83 7.22
C THR A 42 11.04 4.57 6.36
N ARG A 43 12.09 4.21 5.60
CA ARG A 43 12.11 2.99 4.79
C ARG A 43 11.90 1.74 5.66
N HIS A 44 12.67 1.61 6.74
CA HIS A 44 12.57 0.46 7.63
C HIS A 44 11.17 0.31 8.25
N LEU A 45 10.56 1.42 8.69
CA LEU A 45 9.20 1.41 9.25
C LEU A 45 8.16 0.99 8.20
N LEU A 46 8.26 1.49 6.96
CA LEU A 46 7.35 1.12 5.86
C LEU A 46 7.49 -0.37 5.50
N GLU A 47 8.72 -0.88 5.39
CA GLU A 47 9.01 -2.31 5.14
C GLU A 47 8.44 -3.23 6.22
N HIS A 48 8.27 -2.72 7.45
CA HIS A 48 7.72 -3.47 8.58
C HIS A 48 6.24 -3.16 8.84
N GLY A 49 5.53 -2.60 7.86
CA GLY A 49 4.08 -2.46 7.89
C GLY A 49 3.54 -1.21 8.58
N ALA A 50 4.36 -0.17 8.80
CA ALA A 50 3.84 1.10 9.29
C ALA A 50 2.78 1.69 8.33
N ASP A 51 1.64 2.13 8.88
CA ASP A 51 0.57 2.74 8.10
C ASP A 51 1.03 4.08 7.49
N VAL A 52 1.23 4.06 6.17
CA VAL A 52 1.69 5.20 5.36
C VAL A 52 0.74 6.41 5.44
N ASP A 53 -0.55 6.18 5.69
CA ASP A 53 -1.60 7.21 5.78
C ASP A 53 -2.11 7.41 7.20
N ALA A 54 -1.37 6.92 8.21
CA ALA A 54 -1.72 7.12 9.61
C ALA A 54 -1.98 8.60 9.88
N VAL A 55 -3.05 8.91 10.61
CA VAL A 55 -3.37 10.29 10.99
C VAL A 55 -3.09 10.55 12.45
N ASN A 56 -2.51 11.72 12.70
CA ASN A 56 -2.38 12.27 14.04
C ASN A 56 -3.60 13.11 14.43
N ASN A 57 -3.59 13.69 15.64
CA ASN A 57 -4.73 14.43 16.19
C ASN A 57 -5.10 15.70 15.40
N PHE A 58 -4.22 16.15 14.50
CA PHE A 58 -4.41 17.31 13.62
C PHE A 58 -4.87 16.91 12.20
N GLY A 59 -5.10 15.62 11.96
CA GLY A 59 -5.40 15.06 10.64
C GLY A 59 -4.21 15.08 9.67
N CYS A 60 -3.00 15.34 10.16
CA CYS A 60 -1.79 15.27 9.35
C CYS A 60 -1.35 13.81 9.21
N THR A 61 -0.85 13.45 8.02
CA THR A 61 -0.20 12.17 7.72
C THR A 61 1.33 12.30 7.79
N PRO A 62 2.10 11.18 7.74
CA PRO A 62 3.55 11.25 7.58
C PRO A 62 3.97 12.09 6.37
N LEU A 63 3.21 12.06 5.27
CA LEU A 63 3.50 12.89 4.09
C LEU A 63 3.37 14.38 4.36
N HIS A 64 2.37 14.80 5.15
CA HIS A 64 2.27 16.19 5.59
C HIS A 64 3.49 16.61 6.42
N LYS A 65 4.00 15.70 7.26
CA LYS A 65 5.18 15.94 8.10
C LYS A 65 6.48 15.98 7.29
N ALA A 66 6.67 15.05 6.35
CA ALA A 66 7.81 15.05 5.43
C ALA A 66 7.83 16.32 4.56
N ALA A 67 6.66 16.73 4.05
CA ALA A 67 6.52 17.94 3.25
C ALA A 67 6.76 19.21 4.06
N LEU A 68 6.29 19.26 5.32
CA LEU A 68 6.55 20.36 6.24
C LEU A 68 8.04 20.50 6.58
N GLY A 69 8.78 19.39 6.71
CA GLY A 69 10.23 19.39 6.93
C GLY A 69 11.07 19.55 5.65
N GLY A 70 10.44 19.47 4.47
CA GLY A 70 11.13 19.59 3.19
C GLY A 70 11.97 18.38 2.79
N HIS A 71 11.73 17.22 3.41
CA HIS A 71 12.56 16.03 3.25
C HIS A 71 12.14 15.22 2.02
N MET A 72 12.72 15.55 0.86
CA MET A 72 12.37 14.93 -0.42
C MET A 72 12.47 13.41 -0.40
N ALA A 73 13.56 12.83 0.13
CA ALA A 73 13.72 11.38 0.19
C ALA A 73 12.60 10.68 0.99
N CYS A 74 12.13 11.29 2.08
CA CYS A 74 10.97 10.77 2.81
C CYS A 74 9.67 10.94 2.02
N VAL A 75 9.51 12.04 1.29
CA VAL A 75 8.35 12.26 0.41
C VAL A 75 8.29 11.21 -0.70
N GLU A 76 9.41 10.95 -1.37
CA GLU A 76 9.51 9.92 -2.41
C GLU A 76 9.20 8.54 -1.84
N LEU A 77 9.83 8.14 -0.72
CA LEU A 77 9.55 6.85 -0.06
C LEU A 77 8.07 6.67 0.29
N LEU A 78 7.42 7.72 0.81
CA LEU A 78 6.00 7.67 1.14
C LEU A 78 5.13 7.56 -0.11
N VAL A 79 5.44 8.30 -1.17
CA VAL A 79 4.71 8.24 -2.45
C VAL A 79 4.88 6.87 -3.12
N GLU A 80 6.09 6.31 -3.10
CA GLU A 80 6.39 4.96 -3.57
C GLU A 80 5.60 3.90 -2.80
N ASN A 81 5.33 4.14 -1.52
CA ASN A 81 4.47 3.31 -0.67
C ASN A 81 2.99 3.77 -0.67
N CYS A 82 2.56 4.42 -1.75
CA CYS A 82 1.17 4.80 -2.02
C CYS A 82 0.55 5.77 -1.00
N ALA A 83 1.32 6.69 -0.42
CA ALA A 83 0.77 7.77 0.41
C ALA A 83 -0.23 8.63 -0.37
N ASN A 84 -1.33 9.02 0.27
CA ASN A 84 -2.33 9.87 -0.36
C ASN A 84 -1.85 11.35 -0.42
N VAL A 85 -1.34 11.76 -1.58
CA VAL A 85 -0.80 13.11 -1.83
C VAL A 85 -1.85 14.23 -1.75
N LEU A 86 -3.14 13.91 -1.94
CA LEU A 86 -4.23 14.89 -1.92
C LEU A 86 -5.08 14.84 -0.64
N ARG A 87 -4.66 14.08 0.37
CA ARG A 87 -5.34 14.14 1.66
C ARG A 87 -5.17 15.53 2.27
N LYS A 88 -6.26 16.08 2.78
CA LYS A 88 -6.25 17.32 3.57
C LYS A 88 -6.13 17.02 5.05
N ASN A 89 -5.36 17.83 5.76
CA ASN A 89 -5.40 17.87 7.22
C ASN A 89 -6.68 18.57 7.73
N GLN A 90 -6.88 18.64 9.05
CA GLN A 90 -8.07 19.29 9.64
C GLN A 90 -8.19 20.78 9.29
N ARG A 91 -7.08 21.43 8.88
CA ARG A 91 -7.06 22.82 8.41
C ARG A 91 -7.38 22.95 6.92
N GLY A 92 -7.73 21.86 6.24
CA GLY A 92 -8.06 21.84 4.82
C GLY A 92 -6.87 21.91 3.88
N GLN A 93 -5.65 21.63 4.37
CA GLN A 93 -4.41 21.82 3.62
C GLN A 93 -3.85 20.51 3.09
N TYR A 94 -3.26 20.55 1.89
CA TYR A 94 -2.48 19.44 1.34
C TYR A 94 -1.04 19.45 1.88
N ALA A 95 -0.35 18.32 1.77
CA ALA A 95 1.08 18.24 2.07
C ALA A 95 1.90 19.26 1.24
N ALA A 96 1.54 19.47 -0.04
CA ALA A 96 2.18 20.46 -0.90
C ALA A 96 2.03 21.91 -0.39
N ASP A 97 0.91 22.23 0.28
CA ASP A 97 0.70 23.57 0.84
C ASP A 97 1.63 23.82 2.04
N LEU A 98 1.84 22.80 2.87
CA LEU A 98 2.76 22.87 4.00
C LEU A 98 4.22 23.03 3.54
N ALA A 99 4.62 22.31 2.48
CA ALA A 99 5.92 22.50 1.85
C ALA A 99 6.08 23.92 1.29
N GLY A 100 5.02 24.48 0.70
CA GLY A 100 5.00 25.83 0.15
C GLY A 100 5.22 26.90 1.22
N TRP A 101 4.56 26.77 2.38
CA TRP A 101 4.72 27.70 3.51
C TRP A 101 6.13 27.76 4.08
N ARG A 102 6.88 26.67 3.97
CA ARG A 102 8.29 26.58 4.39
C ARG A 102 9.28 26.80 3.24
N MET A 103 8.77 27.22 2.07
CA MET A 103 9.56 27.46 0.85
C MET A 103 10.34 26.24 0.35
N HIS A 104 9.87 25.02 0.65
CA HIS A 104 10.41 23.79 0.09
C HIS A 104 9.92 23.61 -1.35
N THR A 105 10.46 24.43 -2.24
CA THR A 105 9.98 24.57 -3.63
C THR A 105 10.10 23.27 -4.44
N ALA A 106 11.15 22.47 -4.20
CA ALA A 106 11.31 21.17 -4.85
C ALA A 106 10.19 20.20 -4.46
N VAL A 107 9.93 20.03 -3.17
CA VAL A 107 8.85 19.16 -2.65
C VAL A 107 7.49 19.68 -3.08
N THR A 108 7.28 21.00 -3.03
CA THR A 108 6.04 21.63 -3.45
C THR A 108 5.76 21.34 -4.93
N ARG A 109 6.76 21.52 -5.81
CA ARG A 109 6.63 21.21 -7.25
C ARG A 109 6.38 19.72 -7.45
N TYR A 110 7.18 18.85 -6.83
CA TYR A 110 7.02 17.41 -6.95
C TYR A 110 5.61 16.94 -6.57
N LEU A 111 5.10 17.35 -5.40
CA LEU A 111 3.76 16.97 -4.94
C LEU A 111 2.64 17.60 -5.78
N ARG A 112 2.81 18.85 -6.24
CA ARG A 112 1.84 19.48 -7.16
C ARG A 112 1.84 18.82 -8.52
N ASP A 113 2.99 18.44 -9.05
CA ASP A 113 3.11 17.73 -10.33
C ASP A 113 2.47 16.34 -10.22
N LEU A 114 2.64 15.64 -9.09
CA LEU A 114 1.90 14.41 -8.80
C LEU A 114 0.38 14.66 -8.69
N GLY A 115 -0.04 15.81 -8.16
CA GLY A 115 -1.46 16.22 -8.15
C GLY A 115 -2.00 16.68 -9.52
N HIS A 116 -1.15 17.19 -10.41
CA HIS A 116 -1.49 17.78 -11.72
C HIS A 116 -1.28 16.85 -12.93
N ARG A 117 -0.57 15.73 -12.77
CA ARG A 117 -0.34 14.71 -13.83
C ARG A 117 -1.61 14.10 -14.46
N ASN A 118 -2.80 14.49 -14.00
CA ASN A 118 -4.10 14.01 -14.49
C ASN A 118 -4.71 14.78 -15.68
N LYS A 119 -4.09 15.85 -16.22
CA LYS A 119 -4.69 16.59 -17.37
C LYS A 119 -4.01 16.40 -18.73
N ARG A 120 -2.89 15.68 -18.82
CA ARG A 120 -2.18 15.47 -20.11
C ARG A 120 -1.42 14.16 -20.26
N GLY A 121 -1.87 13.12 -19.54
CA GLY A 121 -1.45 11.72 -19.77
C GLY A 121 -0.09 11.37 -19.17
N ARG A 122 -0.07 10.93 -17.91
CA ARG A 122 0.72 9.79 -17.40
C ARG A 122 0.58 9.66 -15.86
N ALA A 123 0.05 8.50 -15.46
CA ALA A 123 -0.13 7.94 -14.12
C ALA A 123 -1.15 8.63 -13.19
N HIS A 124 -2.23 7.90 -12.97
CA HIS A 124 -3.34 8.15 -12.06
C HIS A 124 -2.86 8.39 -10.62
N THR A 125 -2.93 9.64 -10.17
CA THR A 125 -2.97 9.92 -8.74
C THR A 125 -4.10 10.90 -8.45
N THR A 126 -5.16 10.35 -7.85
CA THR A 126 -5.95 11.06 -6.83
C THR A 126 -6.82 12.24 -7.25
N LEU A 127 -7.24 12.45 -8.51
CA LEU A 127 -8.48 13.24 -8.68
C LEU A 127 -9.72 12.48 -8.20
N ASP A 128 -9.67 11.15 -8.15
CA ASP A 128 -10.88 10.35 -8.00
C ASP A 128 -10.68 9.08 -7.18
N LEU A 129 -10.11 9.03 -5.96
CA LEU A 129 -10.33 7.79 -5.16
C LEU A 129 -11.84 7.61 -4.88
N ALA A 130 -12.57 8.71 -4.69
CA ALA A 130 -14.03 8.73 -4.56
C ALA A 130 -14.79 8.66 -5.90
N ALA A 131 -14.21 9.03 -7.04
CA ALA A 131 -14.87 8.87 -8.35
C ALA A 131 -14.37 7.65 -9.17
N ILE A 132 -13.20 7.07 -8.92
CA ILE A 132 -12.80 5.70 -9.29
C ILE A 132 -13.71 4.72 -8.56
N MET A 133 -14.20 5.04 -7.36
CA MET A 133 -15.29 4.28 -6.73
C MET A 133 -16.62 4.34 -7.52
N LYS A 134 -16.80 5.31 -8.43
CA LYS A 134 -17.94 5.43 -9.36
C LYS A 134 -17.64 4.95 -10.78
N ILE A 135 -16.39 4.99 -11.24
CA ILE A 135 -15.98 4.52 -12.57
C ILE A 135 -15.78 3.00 -12.52
N GLN A 136 -16.33 2.26 -13.48
CA GLN A 136 -16.28 0.79 -13.47
C GLN A 136 -14.85 0.25 -13.57
N THR A 137 -13.96 0.85 -14.38
CA THR A 137 -12.54 0.47 -14.54
C THR A 137 -11.67 1.63 -15.06
N ASP A 138 -10.36 1.62 -14.81
CA ASP A 138 -9.38 2.53 -15.45
C ASP A 138 -9.00 2.11 -16.88
N GLU A 139 -8.01 2.79 -17.48
CA GLU A 139 -7.50 2.45 -18.83
C GLU A 139 -6.78 1.11 -18.88
N GLU A 140 -6.20 0.64 -17.77
CA GLU A 140 -5.62 -0.70 -17.64
C GLU A 140 -6.67 -1.76 -17.26
N GLY A 141 -7.94 -1.40 -17.08
CA GLY A 141 -9.01 -2.30 -16.62
C GLY A 141 -9.03 -2.57 -15.11
N ASN A 142 -8.19 -1.92 -14.31
CA ASN A 142 -8.21 -2.05 -12.86
C ASN A 142 -9.47 -1.39 -12.28
N THR A 143 -10.17 -2.15 -11.45
CA THR A 143 -11.28 -1.65 -10.64
C THR A 143 -10.77 -0.96 -9.38
N ARG A 144 -11.67 -0.23 -8.69
CA ARG A 144 -11.43 0.28 -7.33
C ARG A 144 -10.85 -0.76 -6.35
N LEU A 145 -11.22 -2.03 -6.52
CA LEU A 145 -10.74 -3.12 -5.67
C LEU A 145 -9.27 -3.47 -5.94
N HIS A 146 -8.82 -3.42 -7.20
CA HIS A 146 -7.41 -3.65 -7.56
C HIS A 146 -6.49 -2.65 -6.88
N TYR A 147 -6.86 -1.36 -6.90
CA TYR A 147 -6.13 -0.30 -6.23
C TYR A 147 -6.13 -0.46 -4.72
N ALA A 148 -7.29 -0.67 -4.10
CA ALA A 148 -7.38 -0.87 -2.66
C ALA A 148 -6.55 -2.08 -2.19
N ALA A 149 -6.55 -3.14 -3.00
CA ALA A 149 -5.79 -4.35 -2.75
C ALA A 149 -4.27 -4.15 -2.89
N SER A 150 -3.81 -3.44 -3.92
CA SER A 150 -2.38 -3.12 -4.12
C SER A 150 -1.83 -2.16 -3.05
N CYS A 151 -2.63 -1.20 -2.59
CA CYS A 151 -2.19 -0.16 -1.65
C CYS A 151 -2.37 -0.51 -0.16
N ASN A 152 -2.58 -1.79 0.17
CA ASN A 152 -2.86 -2.26 1.54
C ASN A 152 -4.00 -1.53 2.28
N LYS A 153 -5.09 -1.18 1.59
CA LYS A 153 -6.23 -0.46 2.19
C LYS A 153 -7.33 -1.43 2.62
N VAL A 154 -7.08 -2.21 3.68
CA VAL A 154 -7.98 -3.27 4.20
C VAL A 154 -9.43 -2.77 4.38
N ASN A 155 -9.63 -1.64 5.06
CA ASN A 155 -10.99 -1.10 5.28
C ASN A 155 -11.71 -0.70 3.98
N ALA A 156 -10.96 -0.23 2.98
CA ALA A 156 -11.53 0.10 1.68
C ALA A 156 -11.90 -1.18 0.90
N VAL A 157 -11.08 -2.22 0.97
CA VAL A 157 -11.38 -3.55 0.40
C VAL A 157 -12.68 -4.09 1.00
N LEU A 158 -12.79 -4.13 2.34
CA LEU A 158 -13.99 -4.62 3.02
C LEU A 158 -15.24 -3.82 2.63
N ALA A 159 -15.14 -2.48 2.61
CA ALA A 159 -16.26 -1.62 2.20
C ALA A 159 -16.68 -1.83 0.74
N ILE A 160 -15.70 -2.00 -0.17
CA ILE A 160 -15.97 -2.23 -1.60
C ILE A 160 -16.67 -3.59 -1.80
N VAL A 161 -16.12 -4.65 -1.19
CA VAL A 161 -16.67 -6.01 -1.24
C VAL A 161 -18.09 -6.06 -0.70
N GLN A 162 -18.34 -5.38 0.43
CA GLN A 162 -19.66 -5.33 1.05
C GLN A 162 -20.69 -4.60 0.18
N GLN A 163 -20.28 -3.56 -0.55
CA GLN A 163 -21.16 -2.79 -1.43
C GLN A 163 -21.37 -3.44 -2.79
N ASP A 164 -20.36 -4.14 -3.31
CA ASP A 164 -20.35 -4.72 -4.64
C ASP A 164 -19.42 -5.94 -4.67
N ASN A 165 -19.97 -7.12 -4.39
CA ASN A 165 -19.18 -8.35 -4.35
C ASN A 165 -18.76 -8.84 -5.75
N ALA A 166 -19.41 -8.38 -6.83
CA ALA A 166 -19.08 -8.83 -8.18
C ALA A 166 -17.68 -8.40 -8.62
N VAL A 167 -17.17 -7.28 -8.09
CA VAL A 167 -15.83 -6.76 -8.42
C VAL A 167 -14.68 -7.62 -7.91
N VAL A 168 -14.94 -8.58 -7.00
CA VAL A 168 -13.94 -9.51 -6.46
C VAL A 168 -13.29 -10.36 -7.57
N HIS A 169 -14.08 -10.71 -8.58
CA HIS A 169 -13.64 -11.55 -9.71
C HIS A 169 -13.22 -10.75 -10.95
N ALA A 170 -13.24 -9.42 -10.88
CA ALA A 170 -12.92 -8.58 -12.01
C ALA A 170 -11.45 -8.75 -12.40
N ASN A 171 -11.20 -8.88 -13.71
CA ASN A 171 -9.86 -8.90 -14.27
C ASN A 171 -9.54 -7.54 -14.89
N ASN A 172 -8.32 -7.06 -14.69
CA ASN A 172 -7.77 -5.98 -15.50
C ASN A 172 -7.40 -6.47 -16.91
N ARG A 173 -6.92 -5.57 -17.79
CA ARG A 173 -6.50 -5.89 -19.17
C ARG A 173 -5.34 -6.89 -19.23
N ALA A 174 -4.53 -6.98 -18.17
CA ALA A 174 -3.48 -7.99 -18.06
C ALA A 174 -4.00 -9.38 -17.60
N GLY A 175 -5.29 -9.49 -17.24
CA GLY A 175 -5.91 -10.72 -16.79
C GLY A 175 -5.62 -11.04 -15.32
N HIS A 176 -5.33 -10.02 -14.51
CA HIS A 176 -5.08 -10.12 -13.08
C HIS A 176 -6.28 -9.58 -12.30
N THR A 177 -6.60 -10.25 -11.19
CA THR A 177 -7.61 -9.82 -10.21
C THR A 177 -6.96 -9.03 -9.06
N ALA A 178 -7.78 -8.37 -8.24
CA ALA A 178 -7.32 -7.73 -7.01
C ALA A 178 -6.58 -8.69 -6.05
N LEU A 179 -6.98 -9.98 -6.04
CA LEU A 179 -6.31 -11.03 -5.28
C LEU A 179 -4.87 -11.24 -5.74
N HIS A 180 -4.60 -11.19 -7.05
CA HIS A 180 -3.24 -11.28 -7.57
C HIS A 180 -2.38 -10.12 -7.10
N LEU A 181 -2.94 -8.89 -7.07
CA LEU A 181 -2.19 -7.70 -6.65
C LEU A 181 -1.92 -7.68 -5.14
N ALA A 182 -2.91 -8.05 -4.32
CA ALA A 182 -2.68 -8.20 -2.88
C ALA A 182 -1.64 -9.28 -2.59
N ALA A 183 -1.71 -10.40 -3.31
CA ALA A 183 -0.77 -11.49 -3.19
C ALA A 183 0.65 -11.04 -3.53
N ILE A 184 0.92 -10.51 -4.73
CA ILE A 184 2.29 -10.13 -5.12
C ILE A 184 2.91 -9.10 -4.17
N GLU A 185 2.12 -8.21 -3.57
CA GLU A 185 2.58 -7.18 -2.63
C GLU A 185 2.73 -7.68 -1.19
N GLY A 186 2.26 -8.90 -0.88
CA GLY A 186 2.36 -9.48 0.46
C GLY A 186 1.33 -8.95 1.45
N HIS A 187 0.19 -8.45 1.00
CA HIS A 187 -0.87 -7.91 1.85
C HIS A 187 -1.80 -9.03 2.34
N TYR A 188 -1.31 -9.84 3.29
CA TYR A 188 -1.98 -11.05 3.79
C TYR A 188 -3.42 -10.78 4.26
N ASP A 189 -3.64 -9.74 5.06
CA ASP A 189 -4.99 -9.39 5.57
C ASP A 189 -6.01 -9.15 4.44
N ILE A 190 -5.56 -8.54 3.34
CA ILE A 190 -6.39 -8.31 2.16
C ILE A 190 -6.63 -9.61 1.39
N VAL A 191 -5.60 -10.44 1.26
CA VAL A 191 -5.73 -11.75 0.62
C VAL A 191 -6.77 -12.60 1.35
N THR A 192 -6.68 -12.70 2.68
CA THR A 192 -7.66 -13.41 3.51
C THR A 192 -9.05 -12.78 3.38
N ALA A 193 -9.16 -11.44 3.41
CA ALA A 193 -10.44 -10.75 3.24
C ALA A 193 -11.08 -11.03 1.87
N LEU A 194 -10.30 -11.05 0.79
CA LEU A 194 -10.77 -11.34 -0.55
C LEU A 194 -11.18 -12.81 -0.71
N VAL A 195 -10.42 -13.76 -0.15
CA VAL A 195 -10.78 -15.18 -0.15
C VAL A 195 -12.09 -15.41 0.62
N ASN A 196 -12.25 -14.79 1.80
CA ASN A 196 -13.50 -14.84 2.56
C ASN A 196 -14.68 -14.19 1.84
N ALA A 197 -14.41 -13.24 0.94
CA ALA A 197 -15.39 -12.63 0.05
C ALA A 197 -15.76 -13.50 -1.18
N GLY A 198 -15.10 -14.64 -1.34
CA GLY A 198 -15.33 -15.60 -2.43
C GLY A 198 -14.29 -15.55 -3.54
N ALA A 199 -13.20 -14.78 -3.42
CA ALA A 199 -12.11 -14.81 -4.41
C ALA A 199 -11.50 -16.21 -4.49
N ASN A 200 -11.25 -16.71 -5.71
CA ASN A 200 -10.72 -18.06 -5.89
C ASN A 200 -9.19 -18.11 -5.63
N PRO A 201 -8.74 -18.73 -4.52
CA PRO A 201 -7.32 -18.81 -4.16
C PRO A 201 -6.51 -19.66 -5.15
N CYS A 202 -7.13 -20.64 -5.82
CA CYS A 202 -6.48 -21.52 -6.78
C CYS A 202 -5.96 -20.77 -8.02
N GLN A 203 -6.40 -19.52 -8.24
CA GLN A 203 -5.88 -18.68 -9.32
C GLN A 203 -4.45 -18.18 -9.06
N LEU A 204 -3.99 -18.18 -7.80
CA LEU A 204 -2.65 -17.72 -7.39
C LEU A 204 -1.54 -18.74 -7.68
N THR A 205 -1.61 -19.46 -8.80
CA THR A 205 -0.56 -20.43 -9.15
C THR A 205 0.81 -19.75 -9.25
N PRO A 206 1.93 -20.44 -8.92
CA PRO A 206 3.27 -19.86 -8.98
C PRO A 206 3.60 -19.25 -10.36
N VAL A 207 3.16 -19.89 -11.44
CA VAL A 207 3.34 -19.40 -12.83
C VAL A 207 2.60 -18.07 -13.05
N ARG A 208 1.36 -17.98 -12.58
CA ARG A 208 0.54 -16.77 -12.69
C ARG A 208 1.13 -15.64 -11.87
N LEU A 209 1.53 -15.91 -10.62
CA LEU A 209 2.18 -14.95 -9.72
C LEU A 209 3.51 -14.41 -10.27
N LEU A 210 4.33 -15.28 -10.88
CA LEU A 210 5.57 -14.84 -11.55
C LEU A 210 5.29 -13.94 -12.75
N ARG A 211 4.26 -14.26 -13.55
CA ARG A 211 3.83 -13.40 -14.65
C ARG A 211 3.37 -12.04 -14.15
N VAL A 212 2.52 -11.99 -13.13
CA VAL A 212 2.04 -10.73 -12.52
C VAL A 212 3.22 -9.93 -11.99
N SER A 213 4.15 -10.56 -11.26
CA SER A 213 5.36 -9.90 -10.72
C SER A 213 6.20 -9.28 -11.84
N ARG A 214 6.34 -9.96 -12.98
CA ARG A 214 7.07 -9.42 -14.12
C ARG A 214 6.33 -8.25 -14.78
N ASP A 215 5.02 -8.35 -14.93
CA ASP A 215 4.21 -7.31 -15.55
C ASP A 215 4.17 -6.02 -14.70
N TYR A 216 4.21 -6.15 -13.37
CA TYR A 216 4.16 -5.01 -12.43
C TYR A 216 5.54 -4.45 -12.05
N PHE A 217 6.54 -5.30 -11.77
CA PHE A 217 7.85 -4.85 -11.27
C PHE A 217 8.98 -4.96 -12.30
N GLY A 218 8.77 -5.66 -13.42
CA GLY A 218 9.82 -5.96 -14.39
C GLY A 218 10.79 -7.06 -13.94
N PHE A 219 10.65 -7.63 -12.74
CA PHE A 219 11.48 -8.73 -12.21
C PHE A 219 10.68 -9.67 -11.29
N ASN A 220 11.25 -10.85 -10.98
CA ASN A 220 10.56 -11.93 -10.25
C ASN A 220 10.94 -11.99 -8.76
N ARG A 221 9.96 -11.85 -7.86
CA ARG A 221 10.12 -12.02 -6.40
C ARG A 221 9.89 -13.46 -5.92
N LYS A 222 10.64 -14.43 -6.46
CA LYS A 222 10.39 -15.89 -6.29
C LYS A 222 10.19 -16.35 -4.83
N GLY A 223 11.01 -15.87 -3.89
CA GLY A 223 10.93 -16.26 -2.47
C GLY A 223 9.64 -15.78 -1.79
N LEU A 224 9.31 -14.49 -1.99
CA LEU A 224 8.07 -13.88 -1.50
C LEU A 224 6.86 -14.59 -2.09
N LEU A 225 6.83 -14.81 -3.41
CA LEU A 225 5.71 -15.46 -4.11
C LEU A 225 5.49 -16.91 -3.64
N ARG A 226 6.56 -17.65 -3.32
CA ARG A 226 6.47 -18.99 -2.74
C ARG A 226 5.86 -18.96 -1.34
N GLN A 227 6.25 -18.00 -0.51
CA GLN A 227 5.71 -17.85 0.84
C GLN A 227 4.23 -17.46 0.82
N ILE A 228 3.84 -16.55 -0.07
CA ILE A 228 2.44 -16.17 -0.27
C ILE A 228 1.61 -17.37 -0.74
N TYR A 229 2.09 -18.11 -1.74
CA TYR A 229 1.39 -19.30 -2.23
C TYR A 229 1.14 -20.33 -1.11
N LEU A 230 2.18 -20.62 -0.31
CA LEU A 230 2.06 -21.54 0.82
C LEU A 230 1.09 -21.03 1.89
N HIS A 231 1.14 -19.74 2.22
CA HIS A 231 0.26 -19.12 3.19
C HIS A 231 -1.21 -19.18 2.76
N VAL A 232 -1.50 -18.81 1.51
CA VAL A 232 -2.87 -18.82 0.98
C VAL A 232 -3.41 -20.23 0.88
N MET A 233 -2.63 -21.17 0.35
CA MET A 233 -3.07 -22.57 0.26
C MET A 233 -3.29 -23.19 1.64
N TYR A 234 -2.48 -22.82 2.64
CA TYR A 234 -2.67 -23.25 4.02
C TYR A 234 -3.97 -22.69 4.64
N GLU A 235 -4.22 -21.38 4.52
CA GLU A 235 -5.46 -20.77 5.03
C GLU A 235 -6.71 -21.32 4.35
N CYS A 236 -6.63 -21.61 3.05
CA CYS A 236 -7.74 -22.24 2.31
C CYS A 236 -7.98 -23.68 2.77
N ALA A 237 -6.91 -24.42 3.10
CA ALA A 237 -7.01 -25.77 3.65
C ALA A 237 -7.60 -25.81 5.07
N THR A 238 -7.47 -24.72 5.85
CA THR A 238 -8.04 -24.66 7.21
C THR A 238 -9.46 -24.09 7.25
N ASN A 239 -9.91 -23.34 6.24
CA ASN A 239 -11.21 -22.64 6.24
C ASN A 239 -12.33 -23.27 5.39
N SER A 240 -12.07 -24.31 4.58
CA SER A 240 -13.14 -25.05 3.86
C SER A 240 -12.96 -26.57 3.92
N TYR A 241 -13.91 -27.23 4.59
CA TYR A 241 -14.24 -28.64 4.32
C TYR A 241 -14.65 -28.75 2.84
N ASP A 242 -14.05 -29.73 2.15
CA ASP A 242 -14.24 -30.12 0.75
C ASP A 242 -13.68 -29.20 -0.35
N SER A 243 -12.83 -29.84 -1.17
CA SER A 243 -12.32 -29.44 -2.51
C SER A 243 -11.05 -28.58 -2.61
N VAL A 244 -9.89 -29.19 -2.27
CA VAL A 244 -8.61 -28.90 -2.94
C VAL A 244 -8.15 -30.18 -3.66
N PRO A 245 -7.85 -30.16 -4.97
CA PRO A 245 -7.31 -31.34 -5.65
C PRO A 245 -5.89 -31.63 -5.16
N GLU A 246 -5.60 -32.91 -4.93
CA GLU A 246 -4.39 -33.54 -4.35
C GLU A 246 -3.03 -33.23 -5.03
N VAL A 247 -2.90 -32.17 -5.82
CA VAL A 247 -1.66 -31.90 -6.59
C VAL A 247 -0.64 -31.02 -5.85
N ALA A 248 -0.88 -30.68 -4.59
CA ALA A 248 -0.01 -29.79 -3.81
C ALA A 248 1.38 -30.37 -3.45
N PHE A 249 1.67 -31.65 -3.74
CA PHE A 249 2.91 -32.30 -3.30
C PHE A 249 3.97 -32.57 -4.38
N ALA A 250 3.79 -32.17 -5.64
CA ALA A 250 4.65 -32.68 -6.73
C ALA A 250 5.78 -31.74 -7.23
N ILE A 251 6.24 -30.74 -6.48
CA ILE A 251 7.47 -30.01 -6.84
C ILE A 251 8.33 -29.79 -5.59
N ILE A 252 9.07 -30.83 -5.22
CA ILE A 252 10.31 -30.76 -4.44
C ILE A 252 11.44 -30.40 -5.39
#